data_AF-A0A357ZHQ6-F1
#
_entry.id   AF-A0A357ZHQ6-F1
#
_cell.length_a   1.000
_cell.length_b   1.000
_cell.length_c   1.000
_cell.angle_alpha   90.00
_cell.angle_beta   90.00
_cell.angle_gamma   90.00
#
_symmetry.space_group_name_H-M   'P 1'
#
loop_
_entity.id
_entity.type
_entity.pdbx_description
1 polymer ?
#
loop_
_entity_poly.entity_id
_entity_poly.type
_entity_poly.pdbx_seq_one_letter_code
_entity_poly.pdbx_strand_id
1 'polypeptide(L)'
;AWNTGHPGGIATVHVNGAEEGLYRLEELIAEATQAPKQQLIGNAVDKIVFIERAPGGRQIPEVLGVTGYDAKNMRYKTNIIYQAKR
;
A
#
# COMPACT_ATOMS: atom_id res chain seq x y z
N ALA A 1 -15.60 -0.54 4.74
CA ALA A 1 -15.48 -1.96 4.38
C ALA A 1 -14.35 -2.63 5.17
N TRP A 2 -13.08 -2.36 4.84
CA TRP A 2 -11.94 -3.14 5.38
C TRP A 2 -11.77 -3.07 6.91
N ASN A 3 -12.18 -1.97 7.55
CA ASN A 3 -12.16 -1.82 9.02
C ASN A 3 -13.55 -1.83 9.68
N THR A 4 -14.59 -2.26 8.97
CA THR A 4 -16.00 -2.18 9.44
C THR A 4 -16.69 -3.54 9.37
N GLY A 5 -16.01 -4.60 9.85
CA GLY A 5 -16.57 -5.95 9.95
C GLY A 5 -16.47 -6.83 8.70
N HIS A 6 -15.73 -6.40 7.67
CA HIS A 6 -15.37 -7.27 6.55
C HIS A 6 -13.99 -7.90 6.82
N PRO A 7 -13.78 -9.18 6.49
CA PRO A 7 -12.52 -9.88 6.77
C PRO A 7 -11.32 -9.35 5.96
N GLY A 8 -11.55 -8.43 5.02
CA GLY A 8 -10.52 -7.75 4.24
C GLY A 8 -11.07 -7.27 2.90
N GLY A 9 -10.17 -6.93 1.98
CA GLY A 9 -10.48 -6.70 0.59
C GLY A 9 -9.23 -6.49 -0.25
N ILE A 10 -9.43 -6.32 -1.55
CA ILE A 10 -8.35 -6.11 -2.52
C ILE A 10 -8.70 -4.93 -3.42
N ALA A 11 -7.69 -4.14 -3.76
CA ALA A 11 -7.78 -3.09 -4.76
C ALA A 11 -6.50 -3.10 -5.59
N THR A 12 -6.57 -2.52 -6.79
CA THR A 12 -5.41 -2.30 -7.65
C THR A 12 -5.26 -0.82 -7.92
N VAL A 13 -4.04 -0.29 -7.78
CA VAL A 13 -3.70 1.08 -8.13
C VAL A 13 -2.47 1.08 -9.02
N HIS A 14 -2.34 2.10 -9.87
CA HIS A 14 -1.19 2.25 -10.74
C HIS A 14 -0.09 3.04 -10.02
N VAL A 15 1.09 2.45 -9.90
CA VAL A 15 2.28 2.98 -9.20
C VAL A 15 3.56 2.40 -9.80
N ASN A 16 4.71 2.99 -9.47
CA ASN A 16 6.03 2.54 -9.93
C ASN A 16 6.84 1.81 -8.85
N GLY A 17 6.27 1.63 -7.65
CA GLY A 17 6.87 0.87 -6.54
C GLY A 17 5.82 0.47 -5.51
N ALA A 18 6.18 -0.43 -4.58
CA ALA A 18 5.21 -0.91 -3.60
C ALA A 18 4.79 0.18 -2.62
N GLU A 19 5.73 0.96 -2.07
CA GLU A 19 5.42 2.01 -1.09
C GLU A 19 4.52 3.11 -1.66
N GLU A 20 4.71 3.46 -2.94
CA GLU A 20 3.88 4.42 -3.67
C GLU A 20 2.39 4.06 -3.68
N GLY A 21 2.05 2.77 -3.50
CA GLY A 21 0.68 2.31 -3.38
C GLY A 21 -0.10 2.99 -2.26
N LEU A 22 0.56 3.29 -1.13
CA LEU A 22 -0.07 3.94 0.02
C LEU A 22 -0.33 5.42 -0.26
N TYR A 23 0.65 6.10 -0.85
CA TYR A 23 0.52 7.50 -1.24
C TYR A 23 -0.55 7.69 -2.32
N ARG A 24 -0.62 6.77 -3.30
CA ARG A 24 -1.66 6.82 -4.31
C ARG A 24 -3.06 6.58 -3.72
N LEU A 25 -3.17 5.73 -2.71
CA LEU A 25 -4.43 5.53 -1.98
C LEU A 25 -4.84 6.79 -1.21
N GLU A 26 -3.90 7.51 -0.62
CA GLU A 26 -4.17 8.82 0.00
C GLU A 26 -4.71 9.83 -1.01
N GLU A 27 -4.09 9.96 -2.18
CA GLU A 27 -4.55 10.87 -3.23
C GLU A 27 -5.98 10.55 -3.67
N LEU A 28 -6.29 9.27 -3.90
CA LEU A 28 -7.63 8.84 -4.30
C LEU A 28 -8.67 9.12 -3.20
N ILE A 29 -8.30 8.93 -1.93
CA ILE A 29 -9.18 9.24 -0.79
C ILE A 29 -9.37 10.76 -0.66
N ALA A 30 -8.34 11.55 -0.99
CA ALA A 30 -8.38 13.01 -0.93
C ALA A 30 -9.42 13.62 -1.89
N GLU A 31 -9.76 12.93 -2.98
CA GLU A 31 -10.85 13.32 -3.90
C GLU A 31 -12.21 13.34 -3.18
N ALA A 32 -12.40 12.50 -2.16
CA ALA A 32 -13.65 12.43 -1.39
C ALA A 32 -13.61 13.26 -0.09
N THR A 33 -12.43 13.49 0.50
CA THR A 33 -12.30 14.22 1.76
C THR A 33 -10.89 14.75 2.00
N GLN A 34 -10.78 15.97 2.55
CA GLN A 34 -9.48 16.54 2.95
C GLN A 34 -9.02 16.11 4.36
N ALA A 35 -9.85 15.35 5.10
CA ALA A 35 -9.47 14.90 6.43
C ALA A 35 -8.32 13.88 6.35
N PRO A 36 -7.29 13.97 7.20
CA PRO A 36 -6.17 13.03 7.17
C PRO A 36 -6.64 11.59 7.44
N LYS A 37 -6.23 10.65 6.57
CA LYS A 37 -6.60 9.22 6.65
C LYS A 37 -5.40 8.28 6.78
N GLN A 38 -4.19 8.78 6.92
CA GLN A 38 -2.96 7.98 6.94
C GLN A 38 -2.99 6.88 8.00
N GLN A 39 -3.42 7.21 9.22
CA GLN A 39 -3.55 6.22 10.29
C GLN A 39 -4.62 5.16 9.98
N LEU A 40 -5.73 5.55 9.37
CA LEU A 40 -6.77 4.61 8.95
C LEU A 40 -6.26 3.69 7.84
N ILE A 41 -5.56 4.23 6.85
CA ILE A 41 -4.96 3.49 5.74
C ILE A 41 -3.92 2.50 6.26
N GLY A 42 -2.99 2.96 7.10
CA GLY A 42 -1.94 2.12 7.68
C GLY A 42 -2.47 0.98 8.56
N ASN A 43 -3.69 1.13 9.09
CA ASN A 43 -4.38 0.07 9.84
C ASN A 43 -5.24 -0.83 8.94
N ALA A 44 -5.66 -0.36 7.77
CA ALA A 44 -6.55 -1.09 6.86
C ALA A 44 -5.79 -1.95 5.83
N VAL A 45 -4.58 -1.53 5.46
CA VAL A 45 -3.74 -2.21 4.47
C VAL A 45 -2.76 -3.10 5.21
N ASP A 46 -2.77 -4.40 4.91
CA ASP A 46 -1.82 -5.36 5.52
C ASP A 46 -0.59 -5.62 4.65
N LYS A 47 -0.80 -5.64 3.32
CA LYS A 47 0.18 -6.07 2.32
C LYS A 47 0.06 -5.24 1.06
N ILE A 48 1.19 -5.00 0.41
CA ILE A 48 1.26 -4.43 -0.93
C ILE A 48 2.09 -5.35 -1.79
N VAL A 49 1.52 -5.79 -2.91
CA VAL A 49 2.20 -6.61 -3.91
C VAL A 49 2.42 -5.72 -5.12
N PHE A 50 3.66 -5.30 -5.34
CA PHE A 50 4.00 -4.56 -6.56
C PHE A 50 4.20 -5.54 -7.71
N ILE A 51 3.63 -5.23 -8.87
CA ILE A 51 3.72 -6.07 -10.07
C ILE A 51 4.16 -5.18 -11.21
N GLU A 52 5.23 -5.60 -11.90
CA GLU A 52 5.74 -4.89 -13.06
C GLU A 52 5.84 -5.81 -14.28
N ARG A 53 5.98 -5.21 -15.46
CA ARG A 53 6.26 -5.94 -16.70
C ARG A 53 7.73 -6.37 -16.72
N ALA A 54 7.98 -7.59 -17.16
CA ALA A 54 9.31 -8.17 -17.36
C ALA A 54 9.40 -8.78 -18.76
N PRO A 55 10.62 -9.06 -19.30
CA PRO A 55 10.77 -9.63 -20.65
C PRO A 55 9.98 -10.93 -20.89
N GLY A 56 9.79 -11.75 -19.84
CA GLY A 56 9.03 -13.00 -19.91
C GLY A 56 7.57 -12.91 -19.44
N GLY A 57 7.04 -11.71 -19.18
CA GLY A 57 5.65 -11.51 -18.73
C GLY A 57 5.54 -10.49 -17.60
N ARG A 58 5.11 -10.95 -16.42
CA ARG A 58 5.00 -10.12 -15.21
C ARG A 58 5.82 -10.72 -14.09
N GLN A 59 6.40 -9.86 -13.27
CA GLN A 59 7.09 -10.27 -12.06
C GLN A 59 6.59 -9.46 -10.87
N ILE A 60 6.77 -10.04 -9.70
CA ILE A 60 6.61 -9.34 -8.43
C ILE A 60 8.03 -8.96 -8.00
N PRO A 61 8.48 -7.72 -8.17
CA PRO A 61 9.79 -7.28 -7.70
C PRO A 61 9.81 -7.05 -6.19
N GLU A 62 8.66 -6.74 -5.57
CA GLU A 62 8.58 -6.38 -4.15
C GLU A 62 7.21 -6.70 -3.53
N VAL A 63 7.24 -7.19 -2.29
CA VAL A 63 6.06 -7.28 -1.41
C VAL A 63 6.39 -6.60 -0.09
N LEU A 64 5.57 -5.62 0.29
CA LEU A 64 5.67 -4.95 1.58
C LEU A 64 4.59 -5.44 2.54
N GLY A 65 4.96 -5.60 3.80
CA GLY A 65 4.03 -5.61 4.92
C GLY A 65 3.83 -4.19 5.43
N VAL A 66 2.60 -3.84 5.75
CA VAL A 66 2.25 -2.56 6.38
C VAL A 66 1.81 -2.85 7.81
N THR A 67 2.32 -2.07 8.76
CA THR A 67 2.15 -2.31 10.20
C THR A 67 1.58 -1.08 10.92
N GLY A 68 1.18 -0.06 10.16
CA GLY A 68 0.60 1.18 10.68
C GLY A 68 1.23 2.43 10.06
N TYR A 69 0.98 3.56 10.71
CA TYR A 69 1.51 4.88 10.33
C TYR A 69 2.19 5.54 11.54
N ASP A 70 3.35 6.15 11.31
CA ASP A 70 4.08 6.95 12.29
C ASP A 70 3.74 8.43 12.09
N ALA A 71 2.82 8.94 12.91
CA ALA A 71 2.40 10.35 12.83
C ALA A 71 3.50 11.34 13.22
N LYS A 72 4.50 10.93 14.01
CA LYS A 72 5.61 11.80 14.42
C LYS A 72 6.59 12.02 13.25
N ASN A 73 6.86 10.96 12.50
CA ASN A 73 7.79 10.99 11.36
C ASN A 73 7.09 11.14 10.01
N MET A 74 5.76 11.24 10.00
CA MET A 74 4.91 11.34 8.81
C MET A 74 5.21 10.26 7.76
N ARG A 75 5.28 9.00 8.20
CA ARG A 75 5.65 7.87 7.32
C ARG A 75 4.90 6.60 7.69
N TYR A 76 4.56 5.80 6.69
CA TYR A 76 4.06 4.44 6.92
C TYR A 76 5.13 3.54 7.52
N LYS A 77 4.71 2.66 8.43
CA LYS A 77 5.58 1.63 8.99
C LYS A 77 5.46 0.39 8.12
N THR A 78 6.49 0.14 7.31
CA THR A 78 6.53 -1.00 6.41
C THR A 78 7.71 -1.92 6.71
N ASN A 79 7.60 -3.17 6.29
CA ASN A 79 8.70 -4.13 6.28
C ASN A 79 8.72 -4.88 4.94
N ILE A 80 9.90 -5.19 4.44
CA ILE A 80 10.04 -6.01 3.23
C ILE A 80 9.68 -7.45 3.60
N ILE A 81 8.71 -8.01 2.89
CA ILE A 81 8.35 -9.44 2.98
C ILE A 81 9.07 -10.21 1.89
N TYR A 82 9.16 -9.62 0.71
CA TYR A 82 9.85 -10.20 -0.43
C TYR A 82 10.45 -9.09 -1.28
N GLN A 83 11.64 -9.36 -1.81
CA GLN A 83 12.28 -8.52 -2.82
C GLN A 83 13.01 -9.43 -3.80
N ALA A 84 12.70 -9.28 -5.09
CA ALA A 84 13.38 -10.04 -6.13
C ALA A 84 14.86 -9.62 -6.19
N LYS A 85 15.75 -10.61 -6.29
CA LYS A 85 17.15 -10.33 -6.63
C LYS A 85 17.17 -9.90 -8.10
N ARG A 86 17.73 -8.72 -8.35
CA ARG A 86 18.02 -8.27 -9.72
C ARG A 86 19.10 -9.15 -10.36
#